data_AF-A0A154V263-F1
#
_entry.id   AF-A0A154V263-F1
#
_cell.length_a   1.000
_cell.length_b   1.000
_cell.length_c   1.000
_cell.angle_alpha   90.00
_cell.angle_beta   90.00
_cell.angle_gamma   90.00
#
_symmetry.space_group_name_H-M   'P 1'
#
loop_
_entity.id
_entity.type
_entity.pdbx_description
1 polymer ?
#
loop_
_entity_poly.entity_id
_entity_poly.type
_entity_poly.pdbx_seq_one_letter_code
_entity_poly.pdbx_strand_id
1 'polypeptide(L)'
;MTADDTTADDADAGADATATRDDATPADPGHGKRALARIGARAIAAWIAEVVTPRRRLVTLGVGLLAGAAMGLLIHPVLARADGPGTALPGAIVLGAVLGAAAVAIPLSIWLARAIRRHPSIVGTHPAWRDAALLDGAVDVRGRVSLAPGTAERVSTESRRAIASGSAPVPGAVMLSLAALVGLPVYAVSGDPGPLLWFIPVYLLMSASTLWTQSLAAGRMALLRDAADAELALPEDERTRAPHVDPPHGSRLP
;
A
#
# COMPACT_ATOMS: atom_id res chain seq x y z
N MET A 1 -11.74 74.65 -18.25
CA MET A 1 -13.13 74.33 -18.62
C MET A 1 -13.40 72.93 -18.12
N THR A 2 -13.90 72.86 -16.89
CA THR A 2 -14.28 71.66 -16.14
C THR A 2 -15.73 71.32 -16.48
N ALA A 3 -16.04 70.04 -16.66
CA ALA A 3 -17.39 69.51 -16.64
C ALA A 3 -17.39 68.24 -15.77
N ASP A 4 -18.02 68.38 -14.60
CA ASP A 4 -18.64 67.33 -13.78
C ASP A 4 -19.59 66.49 -14.65
N ASP A 5 -19.61 65.16 -14.55
CA ASP A 5 -20.15 64.32 -13.47
C ASP A 5 -21.69 64.20 -13.48
N THR A 6 -22.17 62.97 -13.66
CA THR A 6 -23.51 62.47 -13.29
C THR A 6 -23.55 60.94 -13.46
N THR A 7 -23.21 60.22 -12.37
CA THR A 7 -24.04 59.23 -11.62
C THR A 7 -25.11 58.43 -12.40
N ALA A 8 -25.41 57.15 -12.19
CA ALA A 8 -25.30 56.22 -11.05
C ALA A 8 -25.42 54.77 -11.63
N ASP A 9 -24.68 53.79 -11.11
CA ASP A 9 -25.17 52.73 -10.21
C ASP A 9 -25.98 51.63 -10.92
N ASP A 10 -25.34 50.48 -11.13
CA ASP A 10 -25.96 49.16 -10.99
C ASP A 10 -24.86 48.10 -10.85
N ALA A 11 -24.91 47.40 -9.72
CA ALA A 11 -24.16 46.21 -9.40
C ALA A 11 -24.52 45.05 -10.36
N ASP A 12 -23.57 44.17 -10.69
CA ASP A 12 -23.63 42.75 -10.31
C ASP A 12 -22.38 41.98 -10.80
N ALA A 13 -22.10 40.91 -10.09
CA ALA A 13 -21.02 39.96 -10.24
C ALA A 13 -21.00 39.20 -11.59
N GLY A 14 -19.82 38.69 -11.95
CA GLY A 14 -19.65 37.66 -12.99
C GLY A 14 -18.26 37.73 -13.60
N ALA A 15 -17.32 36.91 -13.14
CA ALA A 15 -17.05 35.60 -13.73
C ALA A 15 -16.29 35.68 -15.07
N ASP A 16 -15.29 34.80 -15.19
CA ASP A 16 -14.67 34.33 -16.43
C ASP A 16 -13.75 35.28 -17.20
N ALA A 17 -12.53 35.41 -16.70
CA ALA A 17 -11.36 35.67 -17.56
C ALA A 17 -10.14 34.80 -17.20
N THR A 18 -10.36 33.59 -16.67
CA THR A 18 -9.32 32.55 -16.52
C THR A 18 -9.78 31.17 -17.01
N ALA A 19 -10.51 31.15 -18.13
CA ALA A 19 -10.57 29.98 -19.01
C ALA A 19 -9.64 30.30 -20.20
N THR A 20 -8.43 29.75 -20.32
CA THR A 20 -8.20 28.37 -20.73
C THR A 20 -6.67 28.20 -20.77
N ARG A 21 -6.08 27.47 -19.82
CA ARG A 21 -4.75 26.90 -20.00
C ARG A 21 -4.83 25.41 -19.67
N ASP A 22 -4.60 24.63 -20.73
CA ASP A 22 -4.28 23.19 -20.76
C ASP A 22 -5.42 22.17 -20.64
N ASP A 23 -6.47 22.33 -21.46
CA ASP A 23 -7.35 21.21 -21.86
C ASP A 23 -6.81 20.38 -23.06
N ALA A 24 -5.56 20.59 -23.48
CA ALA A 24 -4.96 19.90 -24.63
C ALA A 24 -3.91 18.83 -24.24
N THR A 25 -4.05 18.17 -23.08
CA THR A 25 -3.24 16.98 -22.78
C THR A 25 -4.09 15.73 -23.03
N PRO A 26 -3.69 14.80 -23.92
CA PRO A 26 -4.48 13.60 -24.17
C PRO A 26 -4.73 12.85 -22.86
N ALA A 27 -6.00 12.46 -22.64
CA ALA A 27 -6.42 11.71 -21.48
C ALA A 27 -5.59 10.43 -21.38
N ASP A 28 -4.69 10.37 -20.38
CA ASP A 28 -3.89 9.18 -20.11
C ASP A 28 -4.86 8.02 -19.79
N PRO A 29 -4.88 6.93 -20.59
CA PRO A 29 -5.84 5.82 -20.48
C PRO A 29 -5.58 4.92 -19.25
N GLY A 30 -5.07 5.49 -18.16
CA GLY A 30 -4.70 4.80 -16.93
C GLY A 30 -3.27 4.24 -16.94
N HIS A 31 -2.43 4.62 -17.92
CA HIS A 31 -1.03 4.20 -17.97
C HIS A 31 -0.27 4.72 -16.75
N GLY A 32 -0.49 5.97 -16.34
CA GLY A 32 0.09 6.56 -15.13
C GLY A 32 -0.27 5.79 -13.86
N LYS A 33 -1.53 5.36 -13.70
CA LYS A 33 -1.95 4.55 -12.54
C LYS A 33 -1.27 3.18 -12.53
N ARG A 34 -1.12 2.53 -13.68
CA ARG A 34 -0.42 1.23 -13.78
C ARG A 34 1.07 1.36 -13.48
N ALA A 35 1.71 2.42 -13.96
CA ALA A 35 3.10 2.72 -13.65
C ALA A 35 3.29 2.98 -12.15
N LEU A 36 2.42 3.79 -11.55
CA LEU A 36 2.41 4.09 -10.11
C LEU A 36 2.22 2.83 -9.26
N ALA A 37 1.25 1.97 -9.62
CA ALA A 37 1.04 0.70 -8.94
C ALA A 37 2.28 -0.20 -9.04
N ARG A 38 2.97 -0.22 -10.18
CA ARG A 38 4.21 -1.01 -10.35
C ARG A 38 5.34 -0.48 -9.47
N ILE A 39 5.48 0.84 -9.34
CA ILE A 39 6.47 1.47 -8.45
C ILE A 39 6.16 1.09 -6.99
N GLY A 40 4.91 1.23 -6.57
CA GLY A 40 4.51 0.89 -5.20
C GLY A 40 4.63 -0.60 -4.88
N ALA A 41 4.27 -1.47 -5.82
CA ALA A 41 4.47 -2.91 -5.66
C ALA A 41 5.95 -3.28 -5.47
N ARG A 42 6.87 -2.62 -6.21
CA ARG A 42 8.32 -2.80 -6.02
C ARG A 42 8.79 -2.27 -4.68
N ALA A 43 8.30 -1.11 -4.25
CA ALA A 43 8.65 -0.52 -2.95
C ALA A 43 8.19 -1.42 -1.79
N ILE A 44 6.96 -1.93 -1.85
CA ILE A 44 6.44 -2.90 -0.88
C ILE A 44 7.26 -4.19 -0.89
N ALA A 45 7.57 -4.73 -2.07
CA ALA A 45 8.35 -5.96 -2.19
C ALA A 45 9.77 -5.80 -1.65
N ALA A 46 10.43 -4.66 -1.90
CA ALA A 46 11.74 -4.34 -1.36
C ALA A 46 11.71 -4.29 0.18
N TRP A 47 10.73 -3.57 0.75
CA TRP A 47 10.55 -3.52 2.20
C TRP A 47 10.30 -4.92 2.81
N ILE A 48 9.41 -5.71 2.21
CA ILE A 48 9.16 -7.08 2.67
C ILE A 48 10.44 -7.93 2.56
N ALA A 49 11.26 -7.73 1.52
CA ALA A 49 12.51 -8.47 1.36
C ALA A 49 13.56 -8.11 2.43
N GLU A 50 13.62 -6.85 2.86
CA GLU A 50 14.46 -6.41 3.98
C GLU A 50 14.02 -7.04 5.30
N VAL A 51 12.71 -7.08 5.55
CA VAL A 51 12.14 -7.66 6.79
C VAL A 51 12.23 -9.19 6.79
N VAL A 52 11.97 -9.82 5.65
CA VAL A 52 11.86 -11.27 5.49
C VAL A 52 13.11 -11.80 4.79
N THR A 53 14.17 -11.91 5.59
CA THR A 53 15.47 -12.42 5.17
C THR A 53 15.38 -13.85 4.62
N PRO A 54 16.36 -14.32 3.83
CA PRO A 54 16.35 -15.67 3.26
C PRO A 54 16.17 -16.78 4.30
N ARG A 55 16.82 -16.65 5.47
CA ARG A 55 16.65 -17.60 6.59
C ARG A 55 15.22 -17.61 7.13
N ARG A 56 14.61 -16.44 7.29
CA ARG A 56 13.21 -16.30 7.72
C ARG A 56 12.25 -16.95 6.72
N ARG A 57 12.50 -16.78 5.41
CA ARG A 57 11.73 -17.44 4.35
C ARG A 57 11.79 -18.96 4.46
N LEU A 58 12.97 -19.53 4.67
CA LEU A 58 13.14 -20.98 4.85
C LEU A 58 12.39 -21.49 6.09
N VAL A 59 12.48 -20.77 7.22
CA VAL A 59 11.72 -21.11 8.44
C VAL A 59 10.22 -21.11 8.18
N THR A 60 9.70 -20.08 7.50
CA THR A 60 8.25 -20.04 7.19
C THR A 60 7.82 -21.12 6.24
N LEU A 61 8.63 -21.42 5.22
CA LEU A 61 8.35 -22.52 4.29
C LEU A 61 8.33 -23.86 5.04
N GLY A 62 9.28 -24.08 5.95
CA GLY A 62 9.32 -25.27 6.81
C GLY A 62 8.09 -25.38 7.70
N VAL A 63 7.67 -24.29 8.35
CA VAL A 63 6.45 -24.25 9.18
C VAL A 63 5.21 -24.55 8.34
N GLY A 64 5.08 -23.94 7.16
CA GLY A 64 3.95 -24.15 6.26
C GLY A 64 3.87 -25.60 5.75
N LEU A 65 5.00 -26.16 5.31
CA LEU A 65 5.09 -27.55 4.86
C LEU A 65 4.74 -28.53 5.98
N LEU A 66 5.28 -28.32 7.18
CA LEU A 66 5.04 -29.19 8.32
C LEU A 66 3.58 -29.13 8.76
N ALA A 67 3.02 -27.93 8.92
CA ALA A 67 1.62 -27.75 9.30
C ALA A 67 0.67 -28.33 8.23
N GLY A 68 0.95 -28.09 6.95
CA GLY A 68 0.13 -28.59 5.86
C GLY A 68 0.19 -30.11 5.70
N ALA A 69 1.40 -30.70 5.77
CA ALA A 69 1.56 -32.15 5.73
C ALA A 69 0.90 -32.83 6.93
N ALA A 70 1.10 -32.30 8.15
CA ALA A 70 0.46 -32.83 9.35
C ALA A 70 -1.06 -32.78 9.24
N MET A 71 -1.63 -31.66 8.78
CA MET A 71 -3.07 -31.53 8.61
C MET A 71 -3.60 -32.49 7.53
N GLY A 72 -2.93 -32.58 6.38
CA GLY A 72 -3.30 -33.50 5.31
C GLY A 72 -3.34 -34.95 5.80
N LEU A 73 -2.31 -35.38 6.54
CA LEU A 73 -2.24 -36.72 7.11
C LEU A 73 -3.35 -36.98 8.15
N LEU A 74 -3.68 -35.99 8.98
CA LEU A 74 -4.73 -36.09 10.00
C LEU A 74 -6.14 -36.12 9.40
N ILE A 75 -6.39 -35.35 8.34
CA ILE A 75 -7.74 -35.23 7.76
C ILE A 75 -8.04 -36.33 6.72
N HIS A 76 -7.01 -36.89 6.08
CA HIS A 76 -7.15 -37.96 5.08
C HIS A 76 -8.04 -39.13 5.52
N PRO A 77 -7.87 -39.74 6.72
CA PRO A 77 -8.75 -40.84 7.14
C PRO A 77 -10.20 -40.40 7.39
N VAL A 78 -10.44 -39.13 7.72
CA VAL A 78 -11.79 -38.58 7.88
C VAL A 78 -12.47 -38.46 6.52
N LEU A 79 -11.76 -37.88 5.53
CA LEU A 79 -12.26 -37.76 4.16
C LEU A 79 -12.46 -39.12 3.49
N ALA A 80 -11.57 -40.09 3.73
CA ALA A 80 -11.71 -41.44 3.20
C ALA A 80 -12.98 -42.15 3.69
N ARG A 81 -13.45 -41.81 4.91
CA ARG A 81 -14.71 -42.31 5.47
C ARG A 81 -15.93 -41.54 4.99
N ALA A 82 -15.81 -40.24 4.76
CA ALA A 82 -16.92 -39.38 4.37
C ALA A 82 -17.23 -39.43 2.86
N ASP A 83 -16.19 -39.26 2.03
CA ASP A 83 -16.31 -39.02 0.60
C ASP A 83 -15.77 -40.20 -0.25
N GLY A 84 -15.18 -41.19 0.41
CA GLY A 84 -14.59 -42.38 -0.20
C GLY A 84 -13.10 -42.24 -0.55
N PRO A 85 -12.40 -43.37 -0.82
CA PRO A 85 -10.95 -43.37 -1.00
C PRO A 85 -10.48 -42.64 -2.27
N GLY A 86 -11.34 -42.45 -3.26
CA GLY A 86 -11.01 -41.80 -4.54
C GLY A 86 -10.80 -40.28 -4.43
N THR A 87 -11.46 -39.60 -3.51
CA THR A 87 -11.44 -38.13 -3.34
C THR A 87 -10.67 -37.69 -2.09
N ALA A 88 -10.41 -38.62 -1.16
CA ALA A 88 -9.79 -38.33 0.13
C ALA A 88 -8.35 -37.81 0.05
N LEU A 89 -7.53 -38.32 -0.88
CA LEU A 89 -6.15 -37.87 -1.04
C LEU A 89 -6.07 -36.47 -1.69
N PRO A 90 -6.78 -36.18 -2.79
CA PRO A 90 -6.89 -34.83 -3.33
C PRO A 90 -7.43 -33.81 -2.31
N GLY A 91 -8.50 -34.15 -1.58
CA GLY A 91 -9.08 -33.27 -0.57
C GLY A 91 -8.13 -32.99 0.60
N ALA A 92 -7.40 -34.01 1.07
CA ALA A 92 -6.41 -33.86 2.13
C ALA A 92 -5.24 -32.97 1.70
N ILE A 93 -4.77 -33.09 0.46
CA ILE A 93 -3.70 -32.24 -0.10
C ILE A 93 -4.16 -30.78 -0.15
N VAL A 94 -5.38 -30.51 -0.64
CA VAL A 94 -5.91 -29.15 -0.74
C VAL A 94 -6.08 -28.53 0.64
N LEU A 95 -6.72 -29.23 1.58
CA LEU A 95 -6.91 -28.73 2.95
C LEU A 95 -5.58 -28.53 3.67
N GLY A 96 -4.65 -29.47 3.50
CA GLY A 96 -3.28 -29.34 4.00
C GLY A 96 -2.56 -28.11 3.44
N ALA A 97 -2.64 -27.88 2.12
CA ALA A 97 -2.03 -26.73 1.47
C ALA A 97 -2.63 -25.40 1.97
N VAL A 98 -3.96 -25.33 2.11
CA VAL A 98 -4.66 -24.14 2.64
C VAL A 98 -4.23 -23.85 4.08
N LEU A 99 -4.20 -24.87 4.94
CA LEU A 99 -3.80 -24.67 6.34
C LEU A 99 -2.30 -24.35 6.46
N GLY A 100 -1.46 -24.99 5.65
CA GLY A 100 -0.03 -24.70 5.56
C GLY A 100 0.23 -23.24 5.13
N ALA A 101 -0.50 -22.74 4.14
CA ALA A 101 -0.43 -21.34 3.70
C ALA A 101 -0.89 -20.38 4.80
N ALA A 102 -1.96 -20.72 5.54
CA ALA A 102 -2.40 -19.92 6.69
C ALA A 102 -1.35 -19.90 7.81
N ALA A 103 -0.68 -21.02 8.08
CA ALA A 103 0.38 -21.12 9.08
C ALA A 103 1.60 -20.25 8.74
N VAL A 104 1.93 -20.07 7.45
CA VAL A 104 2.99 -19.16 6.98
C VAL A 104 2.69 -17.70 7.31
N ALA A 105 1.40 -17.30 7.30
CA ALA A 105 1.01 -15.92 7.52
C ALA A 105 1.31 -15.43 8.95
N ILE A 106 1.28 -16.31 9.94
CA ILE A 106 1.51 -15.99 11.36
C ILE A 106 2.92 -15.42 11.61
N PRO A 107 4.03 -16.16 11.37
CA PRO A 107 5.38 -15.65 11.61
C PRO A 107 5.69 -14.42 10.75
N LEU A 108 5.18 -14.40 9.53
CA LEU A 108 5.34 -13.28 8.60
C LEU A 108 4.69 -12.00 9.15
N SER A 109 3.44 -12.09 9.62
CA SER A 109 2.73 -10.98 10.26
C SER A 109 3.45 -10.49 11.52
N ILE A 110 3.98 -11.41 12.33
CA ILE A 110 4.75 -11.06 13.54
C ILE A 110 6.03 -10.29 13.18
N TRP A 111 6.76 -10.71 12.14
CA TRP A 111 7.98 -10.04 11.72
C TRP A 111 7.71 -8.67 11.11
N LEU A 112 6.71 -8.54 10.22
CA LEU A 112 6.29 -7.24 9.69
C LEU A 112 5.84 -6.32 10.82
N ALA A 113 4.97 -6.77 11.72
CA ALA A 113 4.51 -5.95 12.84
C ALA A 113 5.66 -5.51 13.75
N ARG A 114 6.64 -6.38 14.01
CA ARG A 114 7.84 -6.02 14.78
C ARG A 114 8.74 -5.04 14.04
N ALA A 115 8.90 -5.17 12.73
CA ALA A 115 9.70 -4.25 11.93
C ALA A 115 9.05 -2.86 11.87
N ILE A 116 7.74 -2.80 11.63
CA ILE A 116 6.95 -1.55 11.65
C ILE A 116 7.08 -0.86 13.02
N ARG A 117 6.99 -1.61 14.13
CA ARG A 117 7.15 -1.05 15.49
C ARG A 117 8.56 -0.57 15.81
N ARG A 118 9.59 -1.08 15.12
CA ARG A 118 11.00 -0.72 15.36
C ARG A 118 11.48 0.39 14.43
N HIS A 119 10.62 0.92 13.56
CA HIS A 119 11.01 1.98 12.64
C HIS A 119 11.42 3.23 13.45
N PRO A 120 12.65 3.77 13.26
CA PRO A 120 13.29 4.71 14.18
C PRO A 120 12.69 6.13 14.28
N SER A 121 11.49 6.40 13.76
CA SER A 121 10.86 7.73 13.81
C SER A 121 9.99 7.98 15.06
N ILE A 122 10.12 7.16 16.11
CA ILE A 122 9.38 7.34 17.37
C ILE A 122 10.11 8.35 18.27
N VAL A 123 10.15 9.61 17.84
CA VAL A 123 10.28 10.75 18.75
C VAL A 123 8.96 11.49 18.69
N GLY A 124 8.05 11.16 19.62
CA GLY A 124 6.71 11.73 19.69
C GLY A 124 5.62 10.72 19.33
N THR A 125 4.76 10.43 20.31
CA THR A 125 3.77 9.35 20.28
C THR A 125 2.59 9.59 19.31
N HIS A 126 2.54 10.70 18.56
CA HIS A 126 1.43 11.01 17.64
C HIS A 126 1.88 11.82 16.40
N PRO A 127 2.02 11.18 15.20
CA PRO A 127 2.17 11.96 13.96
C PRO A 127 1.33 11.52 12.74
N ALA A 128 0.39 10.57 12.85
CA ALA A 128 -0.27 10.05 11.63
C ALA A 128 -1.26 11.04 10.95
N TRP A 129 -1.87 11.98 11.70
CA TRP A 129 -2.96 12.83 11.18
C TRP A 129 -2.54 14.26 10.83
N ARG A 130 -1.54 14.82 11.54
CA ARG A 130 -1.07 16.18 11.29
C ARG A 130 -0.28 16.30 9.98
N ASP A 131 0.36 15.22 9.57
CA ASP A 131 1.22 15.16 8.38
C ASP A 131 0.53 14.52 7.18
N ALA A 132 -0.68 13.98 7.37
CA ALA A 132 -1.51 13.50 6.27
C ALA A 132 -1.74 14.63 5.25
N ALA A 133 -1.96 15.86 5.70
CA ALA A 133 -2.10 17.03 4.83
C ALA A 133 -0.82 17.42 4.07
N LEU A 134 0.36 17.04 4.56
CA LEU A 134 1.63 17.26 3.85
C LEU A 134 1.85 16.21 2.74
N LEU A 135 1.23 15.04 2.87
CA LEU A 135 1.35 13.93 1.92
C LEU A 135 0.17 13.88 0.94
N ASP A 136 -0.99 14.39 1.35
CA ASP A 136 -2.22 14.41 0.56
C ASP A 136 -2.15 15.54 -0.48
N GLY A 137 -2.38 15.20 -1.75
CA GLY A 137 -2.23 16.14 -2.87
C GLY A 137 -0.79 16.46 -3.29
N ALA A 138 0.24 15.97 -2.57
CA ALA A 138 1.65 16.17 -2.92
C ALA A 138 2.09 15.37 -4.16
N VAL A 139 1.29 14.38 -4.59
CA VAL A 139 1.49 13.65 -5.84
C VAL A 139 0.24 13.75 -6.69
N ASP A 140 0.36 14.41 -7.83
CA ASP A 140 -0.72 14.52 -8.81
C ASP A 140 -1.06 13.13 -9.43
N VAL A 141 -2.24 12.99 -10.02
CA VAL A 141 -2.70 11.81 -10.77
C VAL A 141 -1.71 11.41 -11.88
N ARG A 142 -0.94 12.37 -12.39
CA ARG A 142 0.13 12.18 -13.39
C ARG A 142 1.49 11.77 -12.80
N GLY A 143 1.61 11.65 -11.47
CA GLY A 143 2.86 11.28 -10.79
C GLY A 143 3.84 12.43 -10.58
N ARG A 144 3.41 13.69 -10.78
CA ARG A 144 4.23 14.87 -10.45
C ARG A 144 4.25 15.07 -8.95
N VAL A 145 5.43 15.32 -8.38
CA VAL A 145 5.64 15.46 -6.95
C VAL A 145 5.84 16.94 -6.60
N SER A 146 5.09 17.45 -5.62
CA SER A 146 5.32 18.75 -4.98
C SER A 146 5.77 18.54 -3.54
N LEU A 147 6.97 19.05 -3.23
CA LEU A 147 7.51 19.03 -1.88
C LEU A 147 7.41 20.43 -1.28
N ALA A 148 6.89 20.51 -0.05
CA ALA A 148 6.92 21.77 0.68
C ALA A 148 8.38 22.11 1.09
N PRO A 149 8.81 23.37 0.97
CA PRO A 149 10.17 23.78 1.31
C PRO A 149 10.59 23.38 2.74
N GLY A 150 11.79 22.83 2.90
CA GLY A 150 12.35 22.42 4.19
C GLY A 150 11.71 21.18 4.82
N THR A 151 10.82 20.46 4.12
CA THR A 151 10.13 19.28 4.66
C THR A 151 10.73 17.94 4.22
N ALA A 152 11.79 17.95 3.41
CA ALA A 152 12.36 16.76 2.77
C ALA A 152 12.70 15.63 3.76
N GLU A 153 13.40 15.94 4.86
CA GLU A 153 13.74 14.93 5.88
C GLU A 153 12.48 14.29 6.49
N ARG A 154 11.46 15.09 6.79
CA ARG A 154 10.19 14.62 7.34
C ARG A 154 9.37 13.82 6.32
N VAL A 155 9.34 14.24 5.06
CA VAL A 155 8.65 13.52 3.98
C VAL A 155 9.34 12.19 3.69
N SER A 156 10.67 12.13 3.70
CA SER A 156 11.44 10.89 3.49
C SER A 156 11.15 9.84 4.58
N THR A 157 11.02 10.27 5.84
CA THR A 157 10.77 9.38 6.99
C THR A 157 9.32 8.91 7.02
N GLU A 158 8.35 9.81 6.85
CA GLU A 158 6.92 9.45 6.87
C GLU A 158 6.49 8.65 5.63
N SER A 159 7.06 8.91 4.46
CA SER A 159 6.80 8.09 3.26
C SER A 159 7.29 6.64 3.43
N ARG A 160 8.48 6.42 3.99
CA ARG A 160 9.00 5.08 4.33
C ARG A 160 8.09 4.37 5.33
N ARG A 161 7.58 5.10 6.33
CA ARG A 161 6.62 4.58 7.30
C ARG A 161 5.29 4.20 6.65
N ALA A 162 4.77 5.03 5.75
CA ALA A 162 3.53 4.76 5.03
C ALA A 162 3.66 3.52 4.12
N ILE A 163 4.82 3.33 3.48
CA ILE A 163 5.12 2.09 2.72
C ILE A 163 5.17 0.88 3.68
N ALA A 164 5.82 1.03 4.84
CA ALA A 164 5.93 -0.03 5.82
C ALA A 164 4.55 -0.44 6.38
N SER A 165 3.67 0.51 6.72
CA SER A 165 2.32 0.21 7.21
C SER A 165 1.41 -0.34 6.10
N GLY A 166 1.47 0.21 4.88
CA GLY A 166 0.74 -0.28 3.71
C GLY A 166 1.16 -1.69 3.26
N SER A 167 2.35 -2.14 3.64
CA SER A 167 2.81 -3.51 3.38
C SER A 167 2.17 -4.58 4.28
N ALA A 168 1.60 -4.20 5.44
CA ALA A 168 1.08 -5.14 6.42
C ALA A 168 0.00 -6.11 5.88
N PRO A 169 -1.01 -5.69 5.09
CA PRO A 169 -2.03 -6.60 4.55
C PRO A 169 -1.55 -7.43 3.35
N VAL A 170 -0.42 -7.08 2.72
CA VAL A 170 0.02 -7.67 1.44
C VAL A 170 0.33 -9.17 1.56
N PRO A 171 1.09 -9.65 2.56
CA PRO A 171 1.32 -11.08 2.72
C PRO A 171 0.05 -11.93 2.81
N GLY A 172 -0.95 -11.46 3.57
CA GLY A 172 -2.22 -12.15 3.72
C GLY A 172 -3.00 -12.24 2.40
N ALA A 173 -3.10 -11.12 1.68
CA ALA A 173 -3.75 -11.06 0.38
C ALA A 173 -3.07 -11.97 -0.67
N VAL A 174 -1.74 -12.02 -0.68
CA VAL A 174 -0.98 -12.90 -1.59
C VAL A 174 -1.23 -14.37 -1.25
N MET A 175 -1.21 -14.73 0.05
CA MET A 175 -1.44 -16.11 0.47
C MET A 175 -2.86 -16.58 0.16
N LEU A 176 -3.87 -15.74 0.39
CA LEU A 176 -5.26 -16.04 0.01
C LEU A 176 -5.41 -16.20 -1.50
N SER A 177 -4.72 -15.36 -2.29
CA SER A 177 -4.74 -15.48 -3.75
C SER A 177 -4.07 -16.77 -4.25
N LEU A 178 -2.96 -17.18 -3.62
CA LEU A 178 -2.29 -18.45 -3.93
C LEU A 178 -3.14 -19.66 -3.52
N ALA A 179 -3.74 -19.63 -2.34
CA ALA A 179 -4.66 -20.68 -1.89
C ALA A 179 -5.85 -20.82 -2.85
N ALA A 180 -6.43 -19.70 -3.29
CA ALA A 180 -7.47 -19.70 -4.32
C ALA A 180 -6.99 -20.28 -5.66
N LEU A 181 -5.79 -19.91 -6.12
CA LEU A 181 -5.22 -20.39 -7.38
C LEU A 181 -4.90 -21.90 -7.35
N VAL A 182 -4.53 -22.46 -6.21
CA VAL A 182 -4.27 -23.89 -6.02
C VAL A 182 -5.57 -24.68 -5.78
N GLY A 183 -6.54 -24.08 -5.08
CA GLY A 183 -7.84 -24.69 -4.83
C GLY A 183 -8.67 -24.86 -6.10
N LEU A 184 -8.68 -23.88 -7.00
CA LEU A 184 -9.51 -23.86 -8.21
C LEU A 184 -9.29 -25.07 -9.16
N PRO A 185 -8.05 -25.42 -9.56
CA PRO A 185 -7.79 -26.48 -10.54
C PRO A 185 -8.09 -27.87 -10.00
N VAL A 186 -7.68 -28.16 -8.76
CA VAL A 186 -7.94 -29.46 -8.13
C VAL A 186 -9.44 -29.68 -8.00
N TYR A 187 -10.16 -28.59 -7.76
CA TYR A 187 -11.58 -28.60 -7.58
C TYR A 187 -12.39 -28.71 -8.89
N ALA A 188 -11.95 -28.05 -9.96
CA ALA A 188 -12.53 -28.19 -11.30
C ALA A 188 -12.47 -29.64 -11.81
N VAL A 189 -11.51 -30.43 -11.30
CA VAL A 189 -11.36 -31.85 -11.61
C VAL A 189 -12.21 -32.74 -10.69
N SER A 190 -12.57 -32.29 -9.47
CA SER A 190 -13.30 -33.10 -8.47
C SER A 190 -14.83 -32.93 -8.47
N GLY A 191 -15.36 -31.85 -9.05
CA GLY A 191 -16.78 -31.75 -9.42
C GLY A 191 -17.81 -31.40 -8.32
N ASP A 192 -17.43 -31.14 -7.05
CA ASP A 192 -18.41 -30.98 -5.95
C ASP A 192 -18.37 -29.66 -5.13
N PRO A 193 -19.28 -28.69 -5.42
CA PRO A 193 -19.61 -27.42 -4.78
C PRO A 193 -19.22 -26.98 -3.38
N GLY A 194 -18.12 -27.34 -2.73
CA GLY A 194 -17.91 -26.98 -1.33
C GLY A 194 -18.22 -25.49 -1.05
N PRO A 195 -19.00 -25.12 0.00
CA PRO A 195 -19.52 -23.76 0.18
C PRO A 195 -18.44 -22.67 0.25
N LEU A 196 -17.21 -23.03 0.61
CA LEU A 196 -16.04 -22.12 0.60
C LEU A 196 -15.66 -21.63 -0.81
N LEU A 197 -15.94 -22.40 -1.87
CA LEU A 197 -15.59 -22.10 -3.25
C LEU A 197 -16.43 -20.97 -3.86
N TRP A 198 -17.69 -20.85 -3.43
CA TRP A 198 -18.55 -19.73 -3.82
C TRP A 198 -17.95 -18.38 -3.44
N PHE A 199 -17.12 -18.35 -2.40
CA PHE A 199 -16.46 -17.14 -1.94
C PHE A 199 -15.10 -16.91 -2.60
N ILE A 200 -14.52 -17.87 -3.35
CA ILE A 200 -13.20 -17.67 -3.96
C ILE A 200 -13.16 -16.47 -4.92
N PRO A 201 -14.12 -16.27 -5.84
CA PRO A 201 -14.13 -15.07 -6.69
C PRO A 201 -14.20 -13.78 -5.86
N VAL A 202 -14.95 -13.79 -4.76
CA VAL A 202 -15.06 -12.67 -3.83
C VAL A 202 -13.73 -12.41 -3.13
N TYR A 203 -13.06 -13.45 -2.63
CA TYR A 203 -11.75 -13.33 -1.99
C TYR A 203 -10.65 -12.90 -2.96
N LEU A 204 -10.67 -13.38 -4.21
CA LEU A 204 -9.75 -12.96 -5.26
C LEU A 204 -9.96 -11.50 -5.61
N LEU A 205 -11.21 -11.07 -5.79
CA LEU A 205 -11.52 -9.67 -6.08
C LEU A 205 -11.13 -8.76 -4.91
N MET A 206 -11.43 -9.17 -3.67
CA MET A 206 -11.04 -8.44 -2.47
C MET A 206 -9.52 -8.33 -2.33
N SER A 207 -8.80 -9.44 -2.56
CA SER A 207 -7.34 -9.49 -2.51
C SER A 207 -6.71 -8.64 -3.62
N ALA A 208 -7.20 -8.75 -4.85
CA ALA A 208 -6.72 -7.97 -5.99
C ALA A 208 -6.98 -6.47 -5.79
N SER A 209 -8.17 -6.10 -5.32
CA SER A 209 -8.52 -4.71 -4.99
C SER A 209 -7.63 -4.16 -3.87
N THR A 210 -7.39 -4.96 -2.82
CA THR A 210 -6.50 -4.59 -1.72
C THR A 210 -5.06 -4.40 -2.22
N LEU A 211 -4.54 -5.34 -3.00
CA LEU A 211 -3.19 -5.24 -3.57
C LEU A 211 -3.05 -4.04 -4.50
N TRP A 212 -4.05 -3.78 -5.33
CA TRP A 212 -4.07 -2.64 -6.24
C TRP A 212 -4.08 -1.31 -5.48
N THR A 213 -4.99 -1.14 -4.52
CA THR A 213 -5.10 0.08 -3.70
C THR A 213 -3.85 0.33 -2.86
N GLN A 214 -3.31 -0.70 -2.21
CA GLN A 214 -2.06 -0.59 -1.44
C GLN A 214 -0.86 -0.28 -2.35
N SER A 215 -0.80 -0.87 -3.55
CA SER A 215 0.26 -0.57 -4.51
C SER A 215 0.19 0.87 -5.03
N LEU A 216 -1.00 1.41 -5.28
CA LEU A 216 -1.14 2.81 -5.68
C LEU A 216 -0.73 3.76 -4.55
N ALA A 217 -1.18 3.50 -3.33
CA ALA A 217 -0.82 4.31 -2.17
C ALA A 217 0.70 4.28 -1.92
N ALA A 218 1.31 3.09 -1.91
CA ALA A 218 2.75 2.93 -1.77
C ALA A 218 3.54 3.55 -2.94
N GLY A 219 2.97 3.57 -4.15
CA GLY A 219 3.60 4.20 -5.31
C GLY A 219 3.74 5.71 -5.15
N ARG A 220 2.71 6.38 -4.64
CA ARG A 220 2.77 7.82 -4.31
C ARG A 220 3.81 8.09 -3.24
N MET A 221 3.83 7.28 -2.20
CA MET A 221 4.79 7.41 -1.10
C MET A 221 6.23 7.13 -1.56
N ALA A 222 6.43 6.17 -2.47
CA ALA A 222 7.74 5.91 -3.06
C ALA A 222 8.25 7.10 -3.88
N LEU A 223 7.39 7.73 -4.69
CA LEU A 223 7.75 8.94 -5.43
C LEU A 223 8.09 10.11 -4.49
N LEU A 224 7.32 10.30 -3.41
CA LEU A 224 7.63 11.31 -2.38
C LEU A 224 8.95 11.04 -1.67
N ARG A 225 9.20 9.78 -1.32
CA ARG A 225 10.46 9.35 -0.72
C ARG A 225 11.63 9.64 -1.65
N ASP A 226 11.53 9.24 -2.91
CA ASP A 226 12.62 9.36 -3.87
C ASP A 226 12.89 10.84 -4.20
N ALA A 227 11.85 11.68 -4.28
CA ALA A 227 11.99 13.13 -4.43
C ALA A 227 12.61 13.79 -3.19
N ALA A 228 12.21 13.37 -1.99
CA ALA A 228 12.79 13.87 -0.74
C ALA A 228 14.26 13.44 -0.58
N ASP A 229 14.59 12.20 -0.94
CA ASP A 229 15.96 11.69 -0.91
C ASP A 229 16.84 12.43 -1.95
N ALA A 230 16.29 12.78 -3.12
CA ALA A 230 16.96 13.60 -4.12
C ALA A 230 17.24 15.03 -3.61
N GLU A 231 16.27 15.64 -2.94
CA GLU A 231 16.44 16.97 -2.31
C GLU A 231 17.50 16.95 -1.21
N LEU A 232 17.55 15.89 -0.40
CA LEU A 232 18.56 15.73 0.66
C LEU A 232 19.97 15.46 0.10
N ALA A 233 20.07 14.89 -1.10
CA ALA A 233 21.34 14.69 -1.78
C ALA A 233 21.94 16.00 -2.32
N LEU A 234 21.14 17.07 -2.45
CA LEU A 234 21.65 18.38 -2.85
C LEU A 234 22.53 19.01 -1.74
N PRO A 235 23.54 19.81 -2.13
CA PRO A 235 24.26 20.70 -1.23
C PRO A 235 23.32 21.61 -0.42
N GLU A 236 23.67 21.94 0.82
CA GLU A 236 22.79 22.70 1.75
C GLU A 236 22.40 24.11 1.27
N ASP A 237 23.19 24.68 0.38
CA ASP A 237 22.97 25.96 -0.29
C ASP A 237 21.95 25.86 -1.44
N GLU A 238 21.80 24.68 -2.05
CA GLU A 238 20.86 24.42 -3.13
C GLU A 238 19.52 23.84 -2.64
N ARG A 239 19.44 23.42 -1.37
CA ARG A 239 18.22 22.88 -0.77
C ARG A 239 17.13 23.94 -0.63
N THR A 240 15.91 23.56 -0.95
CA THR A 240 14.70 24.36 -0.77
C THR A 240 14.47 24.59 0.73
N ARG A 241 14.78 25.80 1.21
CA ARG A 241 14.63 26.15 2.63
C ARG A 241 13.20 26.54 2.95
N ALA A 242 12.73 26.11 4.12
CA ALA A 242 11.46 26.60 4.66
C ALA A 242 11.51 28.14 4.76
N PRO A 243 10.40 28.83 4.45
CA PRO A 243 10.30 30.27 4.71
C PRO A 243 10.66 30.55 6.16
N HIS A 244 11.43 31.60 6.42
CA HIS A 244 11.68 32.02 7.79
C HIS A 244 10.35 32.39 8.43
N VAL A 245 9.93 31.62 9.44
CA VAL A 245 8.77 31.96 10.26
C VAL A 245 9.31 32.65 11.49
N ASP A 246 9.05 33.95 11.60
CA ASP A 246 9.34 34.66 12.83
C ASP A 246 8.62 33.94 13.99
N PRO A 247 9.31 33.61 15.08
CA PRO A 247 8.64 33.02 16.23
C PRO A 247 7.51 33.95 16.66
N PRO A 248 6.32 33.42 17.01
CA PRO A 248 5.20 34.24 17.43
C PRO A 248 5.68 35.18 18.53
N HIS A 249 5.47 36.48 18.34
CA HIS A 249 5.92 37.53 19.25
C HIS A 249 5.48 37.18 20.68
N GLY A 250 6.41 36.65 21.48
CA GLY A 250 6.08 36.11 22.80
C GLY A 250 6.95 34.93 23.26
N SER A 251 7.60 34.16 22.37
CA SER A 251 8.51 33.09 22.82
C SER A 251 9.93 33.60 23.09
N ARG A 252 10.07 34.57 23.99
CA ARG A 252 11.33 34.74 24.73
C ARG A 252 11.30 33.71 25.86
N LEU A 253 11.99 32.59 25.67
CA LEU A 253 12.34 31.74 26.80
C LEU A 253 13.27 32.54 27.74
N PRO A 254 13.08 32.48 29.07
CA PRO A 254 14.05 33.01 30.03
C PRO A 254 15.38 32.26 29.97
#